data_AF-A0A935AIV5-F1
#
_entry.id   AF-A0A935AIV5-F1
#
_cell.length_a   1.000
_cell.length_b   1.000
_cell.length_c   1.000
_cell.angle_alpha   90.00
_cell.angle_beta   90.00
_cell.angle_gamma   90.00
#
_symmetry.space_group_name_H-M   'P 1'
#
loop_
_entity.id
_entity.type
_entity.pdbx_description
1 polymer ?
#
loop_
_entity_poly.entity_id
_entity_poly.type
_entity_poly.pdbx_seq_one_letter_code
_entity_poly.pdbx_strand_id
1 'polypeptide(L)'
;MDQATAVVIGASVGAIAAICGQWIQAWRQSRIEAAKLTLERAKLNHSQAASLHSEMRATLQNAIQRLASATHSMCWLTWIAKESPKRFGEAQLQRYDEEMHVLLPEIIGLQARISSYVPELGTKLLELTARIEDLDERIARTAIAVIDGVSQPVESLSPLHREAVVLHEQLAHLCHETSMKNYVPEA
;
A
#
# COMPACT_ATOMS: atom_id res chain seq x y z
N MET A 1 4.23 84.61 11.93
CA MET A 1 3.40 83.39 12.09
C MET A 1 3.04 83.28 13.56
N ASP A 2 1.75 83.15 13.87
CA ASP A 2 1.29 82.92 15.25
C ASP A 2 1.67 81.50 15.70
N GLN A 3 2.03 81.33 16.97
CA GLN A 3 2.48 80.04 17.53
C GLN A 3 1.41 78.95 17.37
N ALA A 4 0.13 79.34 17.40
CA ALA A 4 -1.00 78.44 17.21
C ALA A 4 -1.02 77.78 15.81
N THR A 5 -0.65 78.50 14.74
CA THR A 5 -0.67 77.92 13.38
C THR A 5 0.44 76.90 13.16
N ALA A 6 1.62 77.10 13.77
CA ALA A 6 2.72 76.14 13.72
C ALA A 6 2.34 74.80 14.41
N VAL A 7 1.65 74.87 15.55
CA VAL A 7 1.18 73.67 16.28
C VAL A 7 0.14 72.89 15.47
N VAL A 8 -0.82 73.58 14.85
CA VAL A 8 -1.86 72.93 14.03
C VAL A 8 -1.24 72.24 12.81
N ILE A 9 -0.30 72.90 12.12
CA ILE A 9 0.40 72.31 10.98
C ILE A 9 1.22 71.08 11.41
N GLY A 10 1.98 71.17 12.50
CA GLY A 10 2.74 70.04 13.03
C GLY A 10 1.86 68.85 13.43
N ALA A 11 0.74 69.10 14.10
CA ALA A 11 -0.23 68.07 14.48
C ALA A 11 -0.87 67.41 13.24
N SER A 12 -1.15 68.19 12.20
CA SER A 12 -1.76 67.70 10.95
C SER A 12 -0.79 66.80 10.18
N VAL A 13 0.48 67.18 10.08
CA VAL A 13 1.53 66.36 9.47
C VAL A 13 1.75 65.07 10.25
N GLY A 14 1.79 65.15 11.59
CA GLY A 14 1.90 63.96 12.45
C GLY A 14 0.73 63.00 12.29
N ALA A 15 -0.50 63.52 12.22
CA ALA A 15 -1.71 62.70 12.02
C ALA A 15 -1.72 62.00 10.65
N ILE A 16 -1.36 62.72 9.58
CA ILE A 16 -1.26 62.14 8.22
C ILE A 16 -0.18 61.07 8.19
N ALA A 17 1.00 61.32 8.78
CA ALA A 17 2.09 60.34 8.84
C ALA A 17 1.68 59.07 9.61
N ALA A 18 0.94 59.22 10.72
CA ALA A 18 0.44 58.08 11.48
C ALA A 18 -0.56 57.23 10.68
N ILE A 19 -1.51 57.86 9.97
CA ILE A 19 -2.49 57.16 9.12
C ILE A 19 -1.79 56.44 7.96
N CYS A 20 -0.86 57.11 7.27
CA CYS A 20 -0.08 56.49 6.20
C CYS A 20 0.76 55.32 6.73
N GLY A 21 1.36 55.46 7.91
CA GLY A 21 2.11 54.39 8.57
C GLY A 21 1.24 53.17 8.88
N GLN A 22 0.07 53.37 9.48
CA GLN A 22 -0.89 52.30 9.77
C GLN A 22 -1.38 51.61 8.48
N TRP A 23 -1.66 52.37 7.42
CA TRP A 23 -2.09 51.81 6.15
C TRP A 23 -0.99 50.95 5.48
N ILE A 24 0.25 51.42 5.44
CA ILE A 24 1.39 50.64 4.91
C ILE A 24 1.61 49.37 5.75
N GLN A 25 1.50 49.46 7.07
CA GLN A 25 1.64 48.31 7.95
C GLN A 25 0.52 47.28 7.73
N ALA A 26 -0.73 47.72 7.65
CA ALA A 26 -1.88 46.85 7.36
C ALA A 26 -1.73 46.16 5.99
N TRP A 27 -1.29 46.88 4.97
CA TRP A 27 -1.03 46.32 3.65
C TRP A 27 0.09 45.26 3.67
N ARG A 28 1.21 45.53 4.37
CA ARG A 28 2.29 44.54 4.53
C ARG A 28 1.83 43.30 5.29
N GLN A 29 1.07 43.49 6.37
CA GLN A 29 0.53 42.41 7.17
C GLN A 29 -0.41 41.51 6.35
N SER A 30 -1.32 42.12 5.57
CA SER A 30 -2.22 41.39 4.67
C SER A 30 -1.45 40.55 3.63
N ARG A 31 -0.37 41.09 3.06
CA ARG A 31 0.48 40.34 2.13
C ARG A 31 1.21 39.16 2.80
N ILE A 32 1.68 39.34 4.04
CA ILE A 32 2.34 38.27 4.81
C ILE A 32 1.34 37.17 5.16
N GLU A 33 0.13 37.54 5.58
CA GLU A 33 -0.94 36.58 5.89
C GLU A 33 -1.36 35.79 4.64
N ALA A 34 -1.54 36.47 3.51
CA ALA A 34 -1.81 35.80 2.23
C ALA A 34 -0.69 34.81 1.86
N ALA A 35 0.58 35.21 1.99
CA ALA A 35 1.72 34.34 1.71
C ALA A 35 1.84 33.15 2.70
N LYS A 36 1.48 33.35 3.96
CA LYS A 36 1.41 32.25 4.94
C LYS A 36 0.33 31.25 4.58
N LEU A 37 -0.87 31.72 4.22
CA LEU A 37 -1.98 30.86 3.82
C LEU A 37 -1.66 30.03 2.58
N THR A 38 -0.96 30.59 1.59
CA THR A 38 -0.53 29.82 0.40
C THR A 38 0.51 28.76 0.77
N LEU A 39 1.49 29.11 1.62
CA LEU A 39 2.50 28.16 2.08
C LEU A 39 1.89 27.04 2.93
N GLU A 40 0.95 27.34 3.82
CA GLU A 40 0.25 26.35 4.65
C GLU A 40 -0.56 25.38 3.79
N ARG A 41 -1.28 25.88 2.77
CA ARG A 41 -1.98 25.04 1.80
C ARG A 41 -1.00 24.15 1.02
N ALA A 42 0.12 24.69 0.58
CA ALA A 42 1.15 23.91 -0.12
C ALA A 42 1.72 22.80 0.79
N LYS A 43 2.00 23.10 2.05
CA LYS A 43 2.47 22.12 3.05
C LYS A 43 1.42 21.05 3.33
N LEU A 44 0.15 21.43 3.49
CA LEU A 44 -0.95 20.50 3.70
C LEU A 44 -1.06 19.52 2.53
N ASN A 45 -1.10 20.04 1.29
CA ASN A 45 -1.18 19.21 0.09
C ASN A 45 0.03 18.27 -0.04
N HIS A 46 1.24 18.79 0.24
CA HIS A 46 2.45 17.97 0.22
C HIS A 46 2.42 16.86 1.29
N SER A 47 1.95 17.17 2.51
CA SER A 47 1.83 16.20 3.59
C SER A 47 0.78 15.12 3.29
N GLN A 48 -0.33 15.49 2.64
CA GLN A 48 -1.37 14.56 2.21
C GLN A 48 -0.84 13.62 1.13
N ALA A 49 -0.14 14.14 0.12
CA ALA A 49 0.49 13.33 -0.92
C ALA A 49 1.52 12.36 -0.34
N ALA A 50 2.36 12.83 0.60
CA ALA A 50 3.33 11.98 1.29
C ALA A 50 2.65 10.89 2.13
N SER A 51 1.56 11.21 2.83
CA SER A 51 0.79 10.25 3.62
C SER A 51 0.16 9.17 2.73
N LEU A 52 -0.46 9.55 1.62
CA LEU A 52 -1.05 8.60 0.66
C LEU A 52 0.01 7.66 0.08
N HIS A 53 1.18 8.20 -0.27
CA HIS A 53 2.29 7.39 -0.77
C HIS A 53 2.81 6.40 0.28
N SER A 54 2.93 6.84 1.54
CA SER A 54 3.31 5.95 2.65
C SER A 54 2.29 4.84 2.90
N GLU A 55 1.00 5.18 2.87
CA GLU A 55 -0.11 4.24 3.06
C GLU A 55 -0.18 3.21 1.92
N MET A 56 0.02 3.65 0.68
CA MET A 56 0.10 2.77 -0.49
C MET A 56 1.27 1.78 -0.35
N ARG A 57 2.45 2.26 0.02
CA ARG A 57 3.63 1.39 0.23
C ARG A 57 3.39 0.36 1.32
N ALA A 58 2.81 0.77 2.45
CA ALA A 58 2.48 -0.16 3.54
C ALA A 58 1.44 -1.20 3.08
N THR A 59 0.42 -0.78 2.33
CA THR A 59 -0.61 -1.68 1.79
C THR A 59 0.00 -2.69 0.82
N LEU A 60 0.90 -2.26 -0.08
CA LEU A 60 1.60 -3.13 -1.01
C LEU A 60 2.51 -4.14 -0.29
N GLN A 61 3.28 -3.68 0.71
CA GLN A 61 4.12 -4.56 1.53
C GLN A 61 3.29 -5.63 2.23
N ASN A 62 2.13 -5.24 2.80
CA ASN A 62 1.21 -6.19 3.41
C ASN A 62 0.69 -7.21 2.39
N ALA A 63 0.28 -6.76 1.18
CA ALA A 63 -0.21 -7.66 0.13
C ALA A 63 0.86 -8.69 -0.26
N ILE A 64 2.09 -8.24 -0.48
CA ILE A 64 3.24 -9.09 -0.77
C ILE A 64 3.48 -10.09 0.35
N GLN A 65 3.45 -9.66 1.61
CA GLN A 65 3.66 -10.55 2.75
C GLN A 65 2.59 -11.63 2.83
N ARG A 66 1.31 -11.31 2.57
CA ARG A 66 0.22 -12.28 2.56
C ARG A 66 0.34 -13.27 1.39
N LEU A 67 0.65 -12.79 0.19
CA LEU A 67 0.94 -13.64 -0.98
C LEU A 67 2.13 -14.58 -0.72
N ALA A 68 3.19 -14.08 -0.06
CA ALA A 68 4.35 -14.89 0.31
C ALA A 68 3.97 -15.98 1.32
N SER A 69 3.11 -15.64 2.28
CA SER A 69 2.61 -16.60 3.28
C SER A 69 1.73 -17.68 2.63
N ALA A 70 0.86 -17.31 1.70
CA ALA A 70 0.02 -18.27 0.96
C ALA A 70 0.87 -19.22 0.11
N THR A 71 1.78 -18.69 -0.71
CA THR A 71 2.70 -19.52 -1.53
C THR A 71 3.60 -20.40 -0.67
N HIS A 72 4.04 -19.93 0.50
CA HIS A 72 4.80 -20.74 1.45
C HIS A 72 3.97 -21.90 2.01
N SER A 73 2.71 -21.65 2.39
CA SER A 73 1.80 -22.68 2.91
C SER A 73 1.55 -23.77 1.86
N MET A 74 1.34 -23.39 0.59
CA MET A 74 1.26 -24.31 -0.55
C MET A 74 2.55 -25.12 -0.74
N CYS A 75 3.71 -24.44 -0.74
CA CYS A 75 5.01 -25.09 -0.85
C CYS A 75 5.21 -26.12 0.26
N TRP A 76 4.84 -25.78 1.49
CA TRP A 76 5.04 -26.64 2.66
C TRP A 76 4.19 -27.90 2.62
N LEU A 77 2.89 -27.77 2.33
CA LEU A 77 2.00 -28.92 2.22
C LEU A 77 2.47 -29.88 1.11
N THR A 78 2.76 -29.33 -0.07
CA THR A 78 3.21 -30.12 -1.22
C THR A 78 4.61 -30.71 -1.02
N TRP A 79 5.48 -30.03 -0.27
CA TRP A 79 6.79 -30.55 0.12
C TRP A 79 6.67 -31.73 1.09
N ILE A 80 5.78 -31.67 2.08
CA ILE A 80 5.52 -32.80 2.99
C ILE A 80 5.04 -34.01 2.18
N ALA A 81 4.09 -33.80 1.27
CA ALA A 81 3.60 -34.86 0.39
C ALA A 81 4.73 -35.51 -0.43
N LYS A 82 5.67 -34.71 -0.93
CA LYS A 82 6.81 -35.17 -1.72
C LYS A 82 7.89 -35.91 -0.90
N GLU A 83 8.39 -35.28 0.17
CA GLU A 83 9.58 -35.76 0.90
C GLU A 83 9.22 -36.69 2.06
N SER A 84 7.97 -36.67 2.53
CA SER A 84 7.49 -37.51 3.61
C SER A 84 6.04 -37.95 3.40
N PRO A 85 5.73 -38.75 2.36
CA PRO A 85 4.36 -39.17 2.07
C PRO A 85 3.63 -39.80 3.25
N LYS A 86 4.35 -40.56 4.11
CA LYS A 86 3.82 -41.20 5.32
C LYS A 86 3.37 -40.21 6.40
N ARG A 87 3.83 -38.96 6.33
CA ARG A 87 3.46 -37.86 7.26
C ARG A 87 2.35 -36.98 6.69
N PHE A 88 1.98 -37.17 5.43
CA PHE A 88 0.84 -36.49 4.83
C PHE A 88 -0.46 -37.15 5.32
N GLY A 89 -1.41 -36.34 5.78
CA GLY A 89 -2.66 -36.82 6.37
C GLY A 89 -3.62 -35.66 6.64
N GLU A 90 -4.80 -35.99 7.18
CA GLU A 90 -5.87 -35.03 7.47
C GLU A 90 -5.40 -33.84 8.30
N ALA A 91 -4.55 -34.08 9.30
CA ALA A 91 -4.02 -33.02 10.17
C ALA A 91 -3.13 -32.00 9.45
N GLN A 92 -2.48 -32.38 8.34
CA GLN A 92 -1.68 -31.47 7.51
C GLN A 92 -2.60 -30.67 6.58
N LEU A 93 -3.58 -31.34 5.98
CA LEU A 93 -4.58 -30.70 5.11
C LEU A 93 -5.44 -29.70 5.88
N GLN A 94 -5.90 -30.04 7.08
CA GLN A 94 -6.70 -29.14 7.92
C GLN A 94 -5.93 -27.87 8.29
N ARG A 95 -4.65 -28.00 8.68
CA ARG A 95 -3.81 -26.82 8.98
C ARG A 95 -3.63 -25.91 7.77
N TYR A 96 -3.40 -26.51 6.61
CA TYR A 96 -3.32 -25.77 5.35
C TYR A 96 -4.63 -25.03 5.05
N ASP A 97 -5.78 -25.70 5.19
CA ASP A 97 -7.10 -25.11 4.97
C ASP A 97 -7.35 -23.93 5.92
N GLU A 98 -7.05 -24.09 7.21
CA GLU A 98 -7.15 -23.03 8.22
C GLU A 98 -6.27 -21.81 7.87
N GLU A 99 -5.04 -22.03 7.40
CA GLU A 99 -4.13 -20.97 6.96
C GLU A 99 -4.68 -20.25 5.72
N MET A 100 -5.09 -20.98 4.69
CA MET A 100 -5.58 -20.42 3.43
C MET A 100 -6.92 -19.70 3.58
N HIS A 101 -7.80 -20.18 4.46
CA HIS A 101 -9.08 -19.55 4.78
C HIS A 101 -8.91 -18.15 5.39
N VAL A 102 -7.80 -17.91 6.09
CA VAL A 102 -7.44 -16.59 6.61
C VAL A 102 -6.75 -15.74 5.54
N LEU A 103 -5.81 -16.32 4.79
CA LEU A 103 -4.96 -15.57 3.87
C LEU A 103 -5.69 -15.07 2.63
N LEU A 104 -6.57 -15.89 2.01
CA LEU A 104 -7.22 -15.51 0.75
C LEU A 104 -8.11 -14.27 0.87
N PRO A 105 -9.01 -14.14 1.87
CA PRO A 105 -9.80 -12.93 2.04
C PRO A 105 -8.95 -11.67 2.30
N GLU A 106 -7.85 -11.81 3.06
CA GLU A 106 -6.92 -10.71 3.29
C GLU A 106 -6.23 -10.25 2.00
N ILE A 107 -5.80 -11.19 1.16
CA ILE A 107 -5.20 -10.90 -0.15
C ILE A 107 -6.18 -10.15 -1.05
N ILE A 108 -7.42 -10.64 -1.15
CA ILE A 108 -8.48 -10.00 -1.96
C ILE A 108 -8.77 -8.57 -1.48
N GLY A 109 -8.87 -8.37 -0.16
CA GLY A 109 -9.10 -7.05 0.44
C GLY A 109 -7.94 -6.07 0.16
N LEU A 110 -6.69 -6.53 0.29
CA LEU A 110 -5.50 -5.73 0.00
C LEU A 110 -5.39 -5.40 -1.49
N GLN A 111 -5.72 -6.34 -2.36
CA GLN A 111 -5.77 -6.14 -3.81
C GLN A 111 -6.81 -5.06 -4.17
N ALA A 112 -8.03 -5.14 -3.65
CA ALA A 112 -9.06 -4.13 -3.89
C ALA A 112 -8.61 -2.72 -3.47
N ARG A 113 -7.93 -2.63 -2.32
CA ARG A 113 -7.37 -1.37 -1.82
C ARG A 113 -6.25 -0.85 -2.73
N ILE A 114 -5.34 -1.70 -3.20
CA ILE A 114 -4.27 -1.29 -4.11
C ILE A 114 -4.84 -0.83 -5.45
N SER A 115 -5.82 -1.54 -6.01
CA SER A 115 -6.52 -1.13 -7.23
C SER A 115 -7.18 0.24 -7.12
N SER A 116 -7.60 0.64 -5.92
CA SER A 116 -8.17 1.98 -5.68
C SER A 116 -7.14 3.10 -5.71
N TYR A 117 -5.85 2.80 -5.46
CA TYR A 117 -4.76 3.78 -5.52
C TYR A 117 -4.06 3.78 -6.89
N VAL A 118 -3.75 2.58 -7.43
CA VAL A 118 -2.98 2.38 -8.66
C VAL A 118 -3.59 1.21 -9.45
N PRO A 119 -4.55 1.47 -10.36
CA PRO A 119 -5.27 0.42 -11.10
C PRO A 119 -4.34 -0.57 -11.84
N GLU A 120 -3.23 -0.09 -12.42
CA GLU A 120 -2.29 -0.93 -13.16
C GLU A 120 -1.59 -1.96 -12.27
N LEU A 121 -1.22 -1.56 -11.04
CA LEU A 121 -0.66 -2.47 -10.05
C LEU A 121 -1.73 -3.43 -9.53
N GLY A 122 -2.96 -2.92 -9.37
CA GLY A 122 -4.14 -3.73 -9.06
C GLY A 122 -4.36 -4.88 -10.04
N THR A 123 -4.28 -4.62 -11.35
CA THR A 123 -4.41 -5.64 -12.40
C THR A 123 -3.32 -6.70 -12.31
N LYS A 124 -2.06 -6.30 -12.09
CA LYS A 124 -0.95 -7.26 -11.91
C LYS A 124 -1.14 -8.15 -10.69
N LEU A 125 -1.60 -7.58 -9.59
CA LEU A 125 -1.90 -8.34 -8.37
C LEU A 125 -3.10 -9.26 -8.55
N LEU A 126 -4.12 -8.84 -9.31
CA LEU A 126 -5.27 -9.67 -9.66
C LEU A 126 -4.81 -10.92 -10.43
N GLU A 127 -3.97 -10.77 -11.45
CA GLU A 127 -3.42 -11.89 -12.22
C GLU A 127 -2.64 -12.87 -11.33
N LEU A 128 -1.83 -12.34 -10.40
CA LEU A 128 -1.07 -13.19 -9.47
C LEU A 128 -1.99 -13.90 -8.47
N THR A 129 -2.99 -13.20 -7.95
CA THR A 129 -3.98 -13.74 -7.00
C THR A 129 -4.79 -14.85 -7.66
N ALA A 130 -5.27 -14.65 -8.89
CA ALA A 130 -6.00 -15.67 -9.64
C ALA A 130 -5.17 -16.95 -9.86
N ARG A 131 -3.85 -16.83 -10.06
CA ARG A 131 -2.96 -17.99 -10.20
C ARG A 131 -2.72 -18.71 -8.86
N ILE A 132 -2.73 -17.98 -7.76
CA ILE A 132 -2.67 -18.58 -6.41
C ILE A 132 -3.98 -19.30 -6.12
N GLU A 133 -5.14 -18.72 -6.43
CA GLU A 133 -6.45 -19.36 -6.26
C GLU A 133 -6.58 -20.64 -7.11
N ASP A 134 -6.15 -20.63 -8.38
CA ASP A 134 -6.13 -21.83 -9.22
C ASP A 134 -5.24 -22.93 -8.62
N LEU A 135 -4.05 -22.56 -8.13
CA LEU A 135 -3.14 -23.53 -7.52
C LEU A 135 -3.67 -24.06 -6.19
N ASP A 136 -4.26 -23.20 -5.36
CA ASP A 136 -4.93 -23.57 -4.11
C ASP A 136 -6.01 -24.61 -4.35
N GLU A 137 -6.90 -24.33 -5.32
CA GLU A 137 -7.99 -25.21 -5.69
C GLU A 137 -7.47 -26.58 -6.13
N ARG A 138 -6.44 -26.61 -6.98
CA ARG A 138 -5.82 -27.85 -7.47
C ARG A 138 -5.16 -28.62 -6.33
N ILE A 139 -4.43 -27.95 -5.43
CA ILE A 139 -3.84 -28.57 -4.24
C ILE A 139 -4.93 -29.17 -3.36
N ALA A 140 -5.99 -28.42 -3.06
CA ALA A 140 -7.09 -28.87 -2.22
C ALA A 140 -7.81 -30.10 -2.82
N ARG A 141 -8.17 -30.05 -4.11
CA ARG A 141 -8.82 -31.19 -4.80
C ARG A 141 -7.94 -32.44 -4.79
N THR A 142 -6.66 -32.30 -5.09
CA THR A 142 -5.71 -33.43 -5.09
C THR A 142 -5.50 -33.97 -3.68
N ALA A 143 -5.33 -33.09 -2.68
CA ALA A 143 -5.15 -33.49 -1.29
C ALA A 143 -6.37 -34.24 -0.74
N ILE A 144 -7.59 -33.77 -1.01
CA ILE A 144 -8.83 -34.45 -0.62
C ILE A 144 -8.90 -35.84 -1.27
N ALA A 145 -8.63 -35.94 -2.59
CA ALA A 145 -8.66 -37.23 -3.28
C ALA A 145 -7.65 -38.25 -2.70
N VAL A 146 -6.47 -37.77 -2.26
CA VAL A 146 -5.46 -38.58 -1.57
C VAL A 146 -5.98 -39.06 -0.21
N ILE A 147 -6.58 -38.16 0.59
CA ILE A 147 -7.13 -38.48 1.92
C ILE A 147 -8.30 -39.46 1.85
N ASP A 148 -9.22 -39.25 0.92
CA ASP A 148 -10.40 -40.10 0.72
C ASP A 148 -10.05 -41.48 0.13
N GLY A 149 -8.77 -41.73 -0.18
CA GLY A 149 -8.31 -42.97 -0.79
C GLY A 149 -8.81 -43.16 -2.22
N VAL A 150 -9.22 -42.08 -2.90
CA VAL A 150 -9.70 -42.08 -4.28
C VAL A 150 -8.51 -42.18 -5.23
N SER A 151 -7.88 -43.36 -5.28
CA SER A 151 -6.92 -43.83 -6.30
C SER A 151 -5.77 -42.88 -6.70
N GLN A 152 -5.51 -41.80 -5.96
CA GLN A 152 -4.42 -40.90 -6.24
C GLN A 152 -3.27 -41.14 -5.27
N PRO A 153 -2.05 -41.43 -5.79
CA PRO A 153 -0.87 -41.50 -4.93
C PRO A 153 -0.56 -40.11 -4.37
N VAL A 154 0.00 -40.03 -3.15
CA VAL A 154 0.41 -38.77 -2.51
C VAL A 154 1.37 -37.98 -3.42
N GLU A 155 2.14 -38.70 -4.24
CA GLU A 155 3.06 -38.20 -5.25
C GLU A 155 2.39 -37.31 -6.32
N SER A 156 1.06 -37.38 -6.47
CA SER A 156 0.28 -36.50 -7.35
C SER A 156 0.34 -35.01 -6.94
N LEU A 157 0.71 -34.70 -5.70
CA LEU A 157 0.96 -33.34 -5.21
C LEU A 157 2.35 -32.79 -5.61
N SER A 158 3.28 -33.66 -6.02
CA SER A 158 4.66 -33.27 -6.33
C SER A 158 4.80 -32.28 -7.50
N PRO A 159 4.05 -32.40 -8.61
CA PRO A 159 4.05 -31.39 -9.67
C PRO A 159 3.59 -30.01 -9.17
N LEU A 160 2.60 -29.98 -8.27
CA LEU A 160 2.05 -28.74 -7.70
C LEU A 160 3.07 -28.02 -6.81
N HIS A 161 3.98 -28.76 -6.18
CA HIS A 161 5.10 -28.16 -5.44
C HIS A 161 5.96 -27.27 -6.33
N ARG A 162 6.28 -27.73 -7.55
CA ARG A 162 7.10 -26.95 -8.48
C ARG A 162 6.38 -25.68 -8.91
N GLU A 163 5.08 -25.75 -9.13
CA GLU A 163 4.25 -24.59 -9.48
C GLU A 163 4.20 -23.57 -8.33
N ALA A 164 4.06 -24.04 -7.08
CA ALA A 164 4.10 -23.18 -5.90
C ALA A 164 5.45 -22.45 -5.77
N VAL A 165 6.56 -23.15 -6.01
CA VAL A 165 7.91 -22.54 -6.01
C VAL A 165 8.04 -21.47 -7.10
N VAL A 166 7.55 -21.74 -8.31
CA VAL A 166 7.58 -20.75 -9.42
C VAL A 166 6.76 -19.51 -9.07
N LEU A 167 5.58 -19.66 -8.46
CA LEU A 167 4.79 -18.52 -7.99
C LEU A 167 5.53 -17.71 -6.91
N HIS A 168 6.21 -18.41 -5.99
CA HIS A 168 7.02 -17.76 -4.97
C HIS A 168 8.18 -16.94 -5.56
N GLU A 169 8.88 -17.48 -6.56
CA GLU A 169 9.94 -16.77 -7.29
C GLU A 169 9.40 -15.55 -8.06
N GLN A 170 8.24 -15.67 -8.70
CA GLN A 170 7.60 -14.57 -9.41
C GLN A 170 7.18 -13.44 -8.47
N LEU A 171 6.72 -13.78 -7.26
CA LEU A 171 6.43 -12.79 -6.22
C LEU A 171 7.71 -12.01 -5.84
N ALA A 172 8.85 -12.69 -5.68
CA ALA A 172 10.12 -12.02 -5.42
C ALA A 172 10.53 -11.07 -6.56
N HIS A 173 10.30 -11.46 -7.81
CA HIS A 173 10.54 -10.59 -8.97
C HIS A 173 9.65 -9.35 -8.95
N LEU A 174 8.36 -9.50 -8.65
CA LEU A 174 7.42 -8.38 -8.52
C LEU A 174 7.84 -7.41 -7.41
N CYS A 175 8.36 -7.91 -6.29
CA CYS A 175 8.92 -7.08 -5.22
C CYS A 175 10.11 -6.24 -5.70
N HIS A 176 11.00 -6.85 -6.50
CA HIS A 176 12.15 -6.14 -7.04
C HIS A 176 11.75 -5.06 -8.04
N GLU A 177 10.83 -5.36 -8.97
CA GLU A 177 10.30 -4.40 -9.94
C GLU A 177 9.64 -3.19 -9.27
N THR A 178 8.83 -3.44 -8.25
CA THR A 178 8.09 -2.39 -7.52
C THR A 178 9.00 -1.55 -6.62
N SER A 179 10.10 -2.11 -6.11
CA SER A 179 11.11 -1.35 -5.35
C SER A 179 11.99 -0.46 -6.23
N MET A 180 12.24 -0.83 -7.49
CA MET A 180 13.12 -0.10 -8.41
C MET A 180 12.41 1.07 -9.09
N LYS A 181 11.12 0.89 -9.41
CA LYS A 181 10.26 1.99 -9.84
C LYS A 181 9.82 2.76 -8.60
N ASN A 182 10.70 3.60 -8.06
CA ASN A 182 10.27 4.66 -7.16
C ASN A 182 9.20 5.46 -7.91
N TYR A 183 7.93 5.17 -7.62
CA TYR A 183 6.76 5.93 -8.03
C TYR A 183 6.84 7.28 -7.29
N VAL A 184 7.81 8.10 -7.68
CA VAL A 184 7.75 9.53 -7.43
C VAL A 184 6.88 10.04 -8.56
N PRO A 185 5.60 10.38 -8.31
CA PRO A 185 4.85 11.12 -9.32
C PRO A 185 5.68 12.37 -9.64
N GLU A 186 6.08 12.52 -10.90
CA GLU A 186 6.64 13.80 -11.37
C GLU A 186 5.58 14.87 -11.06
N ALA A 187 5.95 15.79 -10.16
CA ALA A 187 5.08 16.82 -9.63
C ALA A 187 4.80 17.92 -10.66
#